data_AF-A0A5D2GAG2-F1
#
_entry.id   AF-A0A5D2GAG2-F1
#
_cell.length_a   1.000
_cell.length_b   1.000
_cell.length_c   1.000
_cell.angle_alpha   90.00
_cell.angle_beta   90.00
_cell.angle_gamma   90.00
#
_symmetry.space_group_name_H-M   'P 1'
#
loop_
_entity.id
_entity.type
_entity.pdbx_description
1 polymer ?
#
loop_
_entity_poly.entity_id
_entity_poly.type
_entity_poly.pdbx_seq_one_letter_code
_entity_poly.pdbx_strand_id
1 'polypeptide(L)'
;MDNGIGLNTPRGSGTNGYIQSNKFFVKPKTNRVTDSTKPFEADQGSAGLTTRKPNKEILEHDRKRQIELKLVILEDKLAEQGYTESEIADKLVEARKALEDAQQEKDEEEEVIPIPTRQQKVSDTQNHQIAARKE
;
A
#
# COMPACT_ATOMS: atom_id res chain seq x y z
N MET A 1 -7.74 -41.38 21.26
CA MET A 1 -8.03 -40.15 20.51
C MET A 1 -6.82 -39.25 20.66
N ASP A 2 -6.08 -39.02 19.59
CA ASP A 2 -4.94 -38.11 19.64
C ASP A 2 -5.44 -36.68 19.33
N ASN A 3 -5.07 -35.72 20.18
CA ASN A 3 -5.42 -34.31 20.07
C ASN A 3 -6.93 -33.99 19.97
N GLY A 4 -7.82 -34.91 20.39
CA GLY A 4 -9.27 -34.72 20.35
C GLY A 4 -9.89 -34.70 18.94
N ILE A 5 -9.16 -35.17 17.92
CA ILE A 5 -9.61 -35.15 16.52
C ILE A 5 -9.93 -36.58 16.07
N GLY A 6 -11.03 -36.75 15.31
CA GLY A 6 -11.42 -38.02 14.68
C GLY A 6 -12.63 -38.71 15.31
N LEU A 7 -12.81 -39.99 15.01
CA LEU A 7 -13.91 -40.81 15.53
C LEU A 7 -13.56 -41.47 16.87
N ASN A 8 -14.52 -41.55 17.79
CA ASN A 8 -14.37 -42.27 19.06
C ASN A 8 -14.18 -43.77 18.85
N THR A 9 -14.91 -44.33 17.88
CA THR A 9 -14.80 -45.71 17.44
C THR A 9 -15.11 -45.79 15.94
N PRO A 10 -14.37 -46.59 15.15
CA PRO A 10 -14.70 -46.83 13.76
C PRO A 10 -15.95 -47.73 13.59
N ARG A 11 -16.38 -48.44 14.65
CA ARG A 11 -17.55 -49.32 14.62
C ARG A 11 -18.82 -48.50 14.42
N GLY A 12 -19.60 -48.85 13.39
CA GLY A 12 -20.85 -48.15 13.05
C GLY A 12 -20.67 -46.95 12.12
N SER A 13 -19.43 -46.54 11.79
CA SER A 13 -19.19 -45.47 10.80
C SER A 13 -19.18 -45.98 9.35
N GLY A 14 -19.11 -47.30 9.15
CA GLY A 14 -19.00 -47.90 7.81
C GLY A 14 -17.64 -47.67 7.13
N THR A 15 -16.63 -47.19 7.85
CA THR A 15 -15.27 -46.93 7.33
C THR A 15 -14.21 -47.54 8.25
N ASN A 16 -12.94 -47.54 7.82
CA ASN A 16 -11.81 -48.04 8.62
C ASN A 16 -11.35 -47.08 9.73
N GLY A 17 -11.90 -45.87 9.82
CA GLY A 17 -11.53 -44.86 10.83
C GLY A 17 -10.19 -44.16 10.58
N TYR A 18 -9.65 -44.22 9.37
CA TYR A 18 -8.40 -43.53 9.02
C TYR A 18 -8.61 -42.00 8.94
N ILE A 19 -7.77 -41.25 9.64
CA ILE A 19 -7.86 -39.78 9.76
C ILE A 19 -6.65 -39.15 9.07
N GLN A 20 -6.89 -38.24 8.13
CA GLN A 20 -5.85 -37.47 7.45
C GLN A 20 -5.88 -36.01 7.91
N SER A 21 -4.70 -35.39 8.01
CA SER A 21 -4.62 -33.94 8.15
C SER A 21 -5.01 -33.26 6.84
N ASN A 22 -5.74 -32.15 6.95
CA ASN A 22 -6.04 -31.33 5.78
C ASN A 22 -4.80 -30.54 5.36
N LYS A 23 -4.20 -30.91 4.22
CA LYS A 23 -3.01 -30.24 3.65
C LYS A 23 -3.29 -28.82 3.14
N PHE A 24 -4.54 -28.50 2.83
CA PHE A 24 -4.95 -27.18 2.37
C PHE A 24 -5.44 -26.28 3.50
N PHE A 25 -5.42 -26.76 4.75
CA PHE A 25 -5.82 -25.95 5.89
C PHE A 25 -4.77 -24.87 6.17
N VAL A 26 -5.06 -23.66 5.71
CA VAL A 26 -4.30 -22.47 6.07
C VAL A 26 -4.71 -22.07 7.48
N LYS A 27 -3.79 -22.21 8.45
CA LYS A 27 -4.03 -21.76 9.83
C LYS A 27 -4.34 -20.25 9.79
N PRO A 28 -5.52 -19.80 10.26
CA PRO A 28 -5.76 -18.38 10.40
C PRO A 28 -4.71 -17.82 11.36
N LYS A 29 -4.07 -16.71 11.00
CA LYS A 29 -3.19 -16.02 11.93
C LYS A 29 -4.04 -15.65 13.14
N THR A 30 -3.63 -16.11 14.32
CA THR A 30 -4.27 -15.76 15.60
C THR A 30 -3.94 -14.30 15.94
N ASN A 31 -4.32 -13.34 15.10
CA ASN A 31 -4.65 -12.03 15.60
C ASN A 31 -6.02 -12.19 16.26
N ARG A 32 -6.01 -12.82 17.43
CA ARG A 32 -7.09 -12.69 18.39
C ARG A 32 -7.07 -11.21 18.74
N VAL A 33 -7.88 -10.44 18.03
CA VAL A 33 -8.40 -9.17 18.54
C VAL A 33 -9.12 -9.59 19.81
N THR A 34 -8.38 -9.57 20.92
CA THR A 34 -8.98 -9.71 22.24
C THR A 34 -10.01 -8.61 22.34
N ASP A 35 -11.24 -8.99 22.64
CA ASP A 35 -12.37 -8.12 22.99
C ASP A 35 -12.01 -7.21 24.18
N SER A 36 -11.15 -6.23 23.94
CA SER A 36 -10.70 -5.26 24.92
C SER A 36 -10.58 -3.91 24.21
N THR A 37 -11.75 -3.27 24.14
CA THR A 37 -11.92 -1.82 24.29
C THR A 37 -11.20 -0.91 23.29
N LYS A 38 -11.25 -1.20 21.99
CA LYS A 38 -11.17 -0.13 20.99
C LYS A 38 -12.22 -0.35 19.92
N PRO A 39 -13.12 0.63 19.65
CA PRO A 39 -13.95 0.56 18.46
C PRO A 39 -13.03 0.37 17.26
N PHE A 40 -13.51 -0.33 16.25
CA PHE A 40 -12.85 -0.53 14.97
C PHE A 40 -12.50 0.84 14.37
N GLU A 41 -11.33 1.39 14.73
CA GLU A 41 -10.76 2.54 14.05
C GLU A 41 -10.49 2.12 12.61
N ALA A 42 -10.76 3.03 11.68
CA ALA A 42 -10.68 2.79 10.24
C ALA A 42 -9.30 2.26 9.76
N ASP A 43 -8.29 2.26 10.62
CA ASP A 43 -6.93 1.79 10.36
C ASP A 43 -6.66 0.34 10.81
N GLN A 44 -7.60 -0.37 11.48
CA GLN A 44 -7.34 -1.75 11.92
C GLN A 44 -7.24 -2.78 10.77
N GLY A 45 -7.73 -2.44 9.57
CA GLY A 45 -7.55 -3.25 8.35
C GLY A 45 -6.11 -3.25 7.82
N SER A 46 -5.28 -2.28 8.23
CA SER A 46 -3.90 -2.13 7.78
C SER A 46 -2.88 -2.83 8.70
N ALA A 47 -3.29 -3.26 9.90
CA ALA A 47 -2.40 -3.78 10.95
C ALA A 47 -1.58 -5.02 10.54
N GLY A 48 -1.99 -5.76 9.49
CA GLY A 48 -1.22 -6.87 8.90
C GLY A 48 -0.34 -6.48 7.70
N LEU A 49 -0.55 -5.29 7.12
CA LEU A 49 0.18 -4.73 5.99
C LEU A 49 1.34 -3.83 6.45
N THR A 50 1.20 -3.17 7.60
CA THR A 50 2.23 -2.31 8.20
C THR A 50 3.43 -3.08 8.77
N THR A 51 3.40 -4.41 8.83
CA THR A 51 4.54 -5.21 9.28
C THR A 51 5.60 -5.40 8.19
N ARG A 52 5.29 -5.05 6.93
CA ARG A 52 6.24 -5.10 5.82
C ARG A 52 6.91 -3.74 5.67
N LYS A 53 8.25 -3.76 5.55
CA LYS A 53 9.02 -2.55 5.25
C LYS A 53 8.53 -1.91 3.93
N PRO A 54 8.56 -0.58 3.81
CA PRO A 54 8.29 0.09 2.55
C PRO A 54 9.27 -0.39 1.48
N ASN A 55 8.77 -0.61 0.25
CA ASN A 55 9.64 -0.90 -0.89
C ASN A 55 9.97 0.44 -1.57
N LYS A 56 11.25 0.79 -1.56
CA LYS A 56 11.75 2.05 -2.14
C LYS A 56 11.42 2.17 -3.63
N GLU A 57 11.52 1.07 -4.38
CA GLU A 57 11.22 1.06 -5.82
C GLU A 57 9.77 1.45 -6.13
N ILE A 58 8.83 1.03 -5.28
CA ILE A 58 7.40 1.35 -5.45
C ILE A 58 7.15 2.83 -5.13
N LEU A 59 7.78 3.35 -4.08
CA LEU A 59 7.67 4.76 -3.71
C LEU A 59 8.26 5.66 -4.80
N GLU A 60 9.43 5.32 -5.33
CA GLU A 60 10.07 6.05 -6.44
C GLU A 60 9.22 6.00 -7.72
N HIS A 61 8.62 4.85 -8.03
CA HIS A 61 7.73 4.72 -9.17
C HIS A 61 6.48 5.60 -9.01
N ASP A 62 5.87 5.61 -7.83
CA ASP A 62 4.72 6.46 -7.54
C ASP A 62 5.09 7.95 -7.65
N ARG A 63 6.28 8.36 -7.20
CA ARG A 63 6.80 9.73 -7.37
C ARG A 63 6.92 10.10 -8.84
N LYS A 64 7.58 9.27 -9.67
CA LYS A 64 7.69 9.49 -11.12
C LYS A 64 6.32 9.57 -11.78
N ARG A 65 5.41 8.66 -11.42
CA ARG A 65 4.04 8.66 -11.93
C ARG A 65 3.30 9.96 -11.59
N GLN A 66 3.51 10.54 -10.40
CA GLN A 66 2.89 11.81 -10.03
C GLN A 66 3.42 12.98 -10.88
N ILE A 67 4.70 12.96 -11.28
CA ILE A 67 5.27 13.96 -12.20
C ILE A 67 4.61 13.84 -13.57
N GLU A 68 4.59 12.63 -14.14
CA GLU A 68 3.97 12.38 -15.45
C GLU A 68 2.49 12.77 -15.48
N LEU A 69 1.74 12.45 -14.42
CA LEU A 69 0.34 12.88 -14.31
C LEU A 69 0.18 14.41 -14.33
N LYS A 70 1.06 15.15 -13.66
CA LYS A 70 1.01 16.62 -13.67
C LYS A 70 1.33 17.17 -15.05
N LEU A 71 2.27 16.54 -15.78
CA LEU A 71 2.62 16.92 -17.15
C LEU A 71 1.43 16.72 -18.10
N VAL A 72 0.77 15.56 -18.05
CA VAL A 72 -0.43 15.30 -18.85
C VAL A 72 -1.54 16.32 -18.57
N ILE A 73 -1.80 16.63 -17.29
CA ILE A 73 -2.79 17.65 -16.92
C ILE A 73 -2.38 19.04 -17.44
N LEU A 74 -1.09 19.35 -17.50
CA LEU A 74 -0.58 20.61 -18.01
C LEU A 74 -0.73 20.68 -19.54
N GLU A 75 -0.40 19.59 -20.24
CA GLU A 75 -0.60 19.43 -21.68
C GLU A 75 -2.07 19.68 -22.06
N ASP A 76 -3.01 19.00 -21.40
CA ASP A 76 -4.45 19.17 -21.62
C ASP A 76 -4.88 20.64 -21.44
N LYS A 77 -4.40 21.29 -20.37
CA LYS A 77 -4.72 22.70 -20.10
C LYS A 77 -4.15 23.66 -21.16
N LEU A 78 -2.94 23.41 -21.65
CA LEU A 78 -2.35 24.24 -22.69
C LEU A 78 -3.05 24.02 -24.04
N ALA A 79 -3.45 22.78 -24.33
CA ALA A 79 -4.23 22.46 -25.51
C ALA A 79 -5.61 23.16 -25.49
N GLU A 80 -6.31 23.14 -24.35
CA GLU A 80 -7.57 23.87 -24.16
C GLU A 80 -7.43 25.39 -24.32
N GLN A 81 -6.27 25.94 -23.96
CA GLN A 81 -5.94 27.37 -24.11
C GLN A 81 -5.57 27.76 -25.55
N GLY A 82 -5.45 26.78 -26.46
CA GLY A 82 -5.17 27.02 -27.88
C GLY A 82 -3.70 27.28 -28.20
N TYR A 83 -2.77 26.81 -27.36
CA TYR A 83 -1.34 26.85 -27.68
C TYR A 83 -1.00 25.91 -28.84
N THR A 84 0.06 26.22 -29.56
CA THR A 84 0.58 25.35 -30.63
C THR A 84 1.36 24.16 -30.04
N GLU A 85 1.36 23.02 -30.74
CA GLU A 85 2.05 21.80 -30.28
C GLU A 85 3.53 22.04 -29.96
N SER A 86 4.21 22.92 -30.70
CA SER A 86 5.60 23.29 -30.44
C SER A 86 5.78 24.04 -29.11
N GLU A 87 4.90 25.00 -28.81
CA GLU A 87 4.97 25.77 -27.55
C GLU A 87 4.60 24.91 -26.34
N ILE A 88 3.72 23.93 -26.54
CA ILE A 88 3.35 22.94 -25.52
C ILE A 88 4.56 22.06 -25.20
N ALA A 89 5.27 21.55 -26.21
CA ALA A 89 6.45 20.71 -26.01
C ALA A 89 7.55 21.43 -25.21
N ASP A 90 7.86 22.68 -25.56
CA ASP A 90 8.87 23.48 -24.85
C ASP A 90 8.49 23.69 -23.38
N LYS A 91 7.23 24.06 -23.11
CA LYS A 91 6.72 24.24 -21.75
C LYS A 91 6.69 22.94 -20.94
N LEU A 92 6.44 21.80 -21.58
CA LEU A 92 6.47 20.50 -20.91
C LEU A 92 7.88 20.10 -20.49
N VAL A 93 8.89 20.39 -21.31
CA VAL A 93 10.30 20.14 -20.95
C VAL A 93 10.72 20.99 -19.75
N GLU A 94 10.36 22.28 -19.76
CA GLU A 94 10.62 23.18 -18.62
C GLU A 94 9.89 22.72 -17.36
N ALA A 95 8.61 22.39 -17.49
CA ALA A 95 7.78 21.93 -16.37
C ALA A 95 8.28 20.60 -15.80
N ARG A 96 8.76 19.68 -16.64
CA ARG A 96 9.33 18.40 -16.20
C ARG A 96 10.56 18.64 -15.32
N LYS A 97 11.49 19.46 -15.79
CA LYS A 97 12.70 19.78 -15.03
C LYS A 97 12.37 20.44 -13.70
N ALA A 98 11.47 21.44 -13.71
CA ALA A 98 11.05 22.11 -12.48
C ALA A 98 10.35 21.18 -11.49
N LEU A 99 9.56 20.21 -11.96
CA LEU A 99 8.89 19.22 -11.11
C LEU A 99 9.85 18.17 -10.56
N GLU A 100 10.86 17.77 -11.32
CA GLU A 100 11.94 16.88 -10.86
C GLU A 100 12.79 17.57 -9.78
N ASP A 101 13.24 18.81 -10.03
CA ASP A 101 14.02 19.61 -9.09
C ASP A 101 13.26 19.85 -7.77
N ALA A 102 11.98 20.27 -7.86
CA ALA A 102 11.14 20.50 -6.68
C ALA A 102 10.71 19.22 -5.93
N GLN A 103 10.93 18.03 -6.49
CA GLN A 103 10.79 16.77 -5.76
C GLN A 103 12.10 16.38 -5.08
N GLN A 104 13.24 16.64 -5.71
CA GLN A 104 14.54 16.39 -5.12
C GLN A 104 14.79 17.28 -3.89
N GLU A 105 14.42 18.57 -3.95
CA GLU A 105 14.51 19.48 -2.78
C GLU A 105 13.68 18.98 -1.58
N LYS A 106 12.50 18.39 -1.84
CA LYS A 106 11.66 17.84 -0.76
C LYS A 106 12.25 16.57 -0.14
N ASP A 107 12.91 15.75 -0.95
CA ASP A 107 13.59 14.57 -0.45
C ASP A 107 14.79 14.95 0.44
N GLU A 108 15.49 16.06 0.12
CA GLU A 108 16.57 16.59 0.96
C GLU A 108 16.05 17.28 2.23
N GLU A 109 14.92 17.98 2.18
CA GLU A 109 14.28 18.59 3.36
C GLU A 109 13.73 17.54 4.35
N GLU A 110 13.16 16.43 3.86
CA GLU A 110 12.66 15.32 4.70
C GLU A 110 13.79 14.56 5.44
N GLU A 111 15.01 14.51 4.91
CA GLU A 111 16.15 13.89 5.61
C GLU A 111 16.67 14.74 6.78
N VAL A 112 16.47 16.06 6.76
CA VAL A 112 17.13 16.99 7.72
C VAL A 112 16.23 17.35 8.90
N ILE A 113 14.90 17.36 8.76
CA ILE A 113 13.99 17.73 9.85
C ILE A 113 12.70 16.88 9.83
N PRO A 114 12.39 16.10 10.89
CA PRO A 114 11.12 15.37 10.97
C PRO A 114 9.99 16.34 11.37
N ILE A 115 9.57 17.20 10.46
CA ILE A 115 8.37 18.03 10.63
C ILE A 115 7.21 17.33 9.90
N PRO A 116 6.06 17.09 10.54
CA PRO A 116 4.91 16.52 9.87
C PRO A 116 4.35 17.55 8.89
N THR A 117 4.80 17.51 7.64
CA THR A 117 4.25 18.33 6.56
C THR A 117 2.81 17.89 6.25
N ARG A 118 2.03 18.88 5.79
CA ARG A 118 0.59 18.83 5.49
C ARG A 118 0.13 17.45 5.01
N GLN A 119 -0.61 16.74 5.87
CA GLN A 119 -1.09 15.37 5.65
C GLN A 119 -1.85 15.23 4.31
N GLN A 120 -1.16 14.81 3.26
CA GLN A 120 -1.85 14.28 2.09
C GLN A 120 -2.55 12.98 2.52
N LYS A 121 -3.85 12.88 2.34
CA LYS A 121 -4.57 11.63 2.66
C LYS A 121 -4.11 10.55 1.67
N VAL A 122 -3.43 9.52 2.17
CA VAL A 122 -3.13 8.31 1.40
C VAL A 122 -4.33 7.40 1.50
N SER A 123 -4.65 6.68 0.42
CA SER A 123 -5.75 5.71 0.47
C SER A 123 -5.32 4.47 1.25
N ASP A 124 -6.27 3.80 1.90
CA ASP A 124 -6.02 2.57 2.69
C ASP A 124 -5.43 1.42 1.84
N THR A 125 -5.49 1.55 0.52
CA THR A 125 -4.91 0.63 -0.47
C THR A 125 -3.44 0.88 -0.79
N GLN A 126 -2.87 2.03 -0.38
CA GLN A 126 -1.48 2.43 -0.65
C GLN A 126 -0.54 1.96 0.46
N ASN A 127 -0.40 0.65 0.59
CA ASN A 127 0.29 -0.01 1.70
C ASN A 127 1.74 0.46 1.90
N HIS A 128 2.50 0.69 0.82
CA HIS A 128 3.89 1.12 0.90
C HIS A 128 4.03 2.58 1.35
N GLN A 129 3.07 3.44 0.98
CA GLN A 129 3.03 4.84 1.43
C GLN A 129 2.62 4.92 2.90
N ILE A 130 1.68 4.07 3.33
CA ILE A 130 1.30 3.94 4.74
C ILE A 130 2.48 3.41 5.58
N ALA A 131 3.21 2.42 5.08
CA ALA A 131 4.38 1.87 5.76
C ALA A 131 5.51 2.91 5.90
N ALA A 132 5.78 3.71 4.86
CA ALA A 132 6.81 4.76 4.89
C ALA A 132 6.50 5.90 5.87
N ARG A 133 5.23 6.20 6.13
CA ARG A 133 4.82 7.23 7.09
C ARG A 133 4.94 6.82 8.56
N LYS A 134 5.01 5.51 8.80
CA LYS A 134 4.99 4.94 10.15
C LYS A 134 6.39 4.59 10.65
N GLU A 135 7.39 4.60 9.75
CA GLU A 135 8.81 4.58 10.07
C GLU A 135 9.23 5.95 10.62
#